data_AF-A0AAP8NJP1-F1
#
_entry.id   AF-A0AAP8NJP1-F1
#
_cell.length_a   1.000
_cell.length_b   1.000
_cell.length_c   1.000
_cell.angle_alpha   90.00
_cell.angle_beta   90.00
_cell.angle_gamma   90.00
#
_symmetry.space_group_name_H-M   'P 1'
#
loop_
_entity.id
_entity.type
_entity.pdbx_description
1 polymer ?
#
loop_
_entity_poly.entity_id
_entity_poly.type
_entity_poly.pdbx_seq_one_letter_code
_entity_poly.pdbx_strand_id
1 'polypeptide(L)'
;MLLALLGASGALAQIYVKVVPEKKTFLSGEAMYMRLTITNNSGVPVELKSREYSSWLDIHVEHSTAGAELPQSKFALFPPLKVPAGMSVSRKIDLRHFYDLSREGNYHVQAVVKMPNQKDMFASQKSLFAVRTGTPMWSQTVAIPASAKRCTFSVCTIAVRGIQKLYVQTKDPDTGVAYNAVCIGDWLGTTRPQCMVDGKANVHVFFPTTPMLSAYSRINYRGTMEKLQYYKKVVGAPSMVFLPDGSVRVTGAVHYDPTVKPKTVPDAADVPGM
;
A
#
# COMPACT_ATOMS: atom_id res chain seq x y z
N MET A 1 47.72 6.88 -35.77
CA MET A 1 47.08 7.05 -34.45
C MET A 1 46.01 5.98 -34.31
N LEU A 2 46.22 4.99 -33.45
CA LEU A 2 45.24 3.93 -33.17
C LEU A 2 44.47 4.35 -31.91
N LEU A 3 43.15 4.53 -32.03
CA LEU A 3 42.28 4.94 -30.93
C LEU A 3 41.88 3.69 -30.12
N ALA A 4 42.45 3.53 -28.93
CA ALA A 4 42.05 2.47 -28.01
C ALA A 4 40.72 2.85 -27.33
N LEU A 5 39.64 2.12 -27.65
CA LEU A 5 38.41 2.14 -26.86
C LEU A 5 38.71 1.47 -25.50
N LEU A 6 38.85 2.27 -24.45
CA LEU A 6 38.75 1.76 -23.07
C LEU A 6 37.29 1.40 -22.80
N GLY A 7 36.98 0.11 -22.90
CA GLY A 7 35.76 -0.44 -22.32
C GLY A 7 35.80 -0.29 -20.80
N ALA A 8 34.90 0.52 -20.25
CA ALA A 8 34.67 0.59 -18.81
C ALA A 8 34.11 -0.75 -18.33
N SER A 9 34.98 -1.64 -17.88
CA SER A 9 34.58 -2.86 -17.18
C SER A 9 34.05 -2.43 -15.82
N GLY A 10 32.72 -2.39 -15.68
CA GLY A 10 32.08 -2.16 -14.39
C GLY A 10 32.52 -3.26 -13.45
N ALA A 11 33.28 -2.90 -12.40
CA ALA A 11 33.53 -3.79 -11.29
C ALA A 11 32.17 -4.29 -10.78
N LEU A 12 31.85 -5.57 -11.03
CA LEU A 12 30.63 -6.17 -10.53
C LEU A 12 30.74 -6.16 -9.01
N ALA A 13 30.02 -5.24 -8.37
CA ALA A 13 29.92 -5.21 -6.92
C ALA A 13 29.50 -6.61 -6.45
N GLN A 14 30.30 -7.19 -5.56
CA GLN A 14 30.03 -8.51 -4.99
C GLN A 14 28.68 -8.54 -4.28
N ILE A 15 28.19 -7.38 -3.84
CA ILE A 15 26.86 -7.17 -3.28
C ILE A 15 26.14 -6.12 -4.12
N TYR A 16 24.93 -6.45 -4.55
CA TYR A 16 24.04 -5.53 -5.24
C TYR A 16 22.80 -5.25 -4.39
N VAL A 17 22.46 -3.97 -4.21
CA VAL A 17 21.34 -3.52 -3.37
C VAL A 17 20.33 -2.80 -4.25
N LYS A 18 19.06 -3.16 -4.09
CA LYS A 18 17.95 -2.53 -4.80
C LYS A 18 16.81 -2.24 -3.84
N VAL A 19 16.31 -1.01 -3.85
CA VAL A 19 15.09 -0.64 -3.14
C VAL A 19 14.05 -0.18 -4.14
N VAL A 20 12.84 -0.73 -4.06
CA VAL A 20 11.73 -0.38 -4.96
C VAL A 20 10.46 -0.17 -4.15
N PRO A 21 9.80 1.00 -4.25
CA PRO A 21 8.46 1.21 -3.71
C PRO A 21 7.46 0.22 -4.32
N GLU A 22 6.59 -0.39 -3.50
CA GLU A 22 5.53 -1.28 -4.01
C GLU A 22 4.49 -0.52 -4.85
N LYS A 23 4.38 0.80 -4.65
CA LYS A 23 3.56 1.70 -5.46
C LYS A 23 4.36 2.94 -5.84
N LYS A 24 4.06 3.52 -7.01
CA LYS A 24 4.62 4.82 -7.40
C LYS A 24 3.93 6.00 -6.70
N THR A 25 2.70 5.79 -6.24
CA THR A 25 1.89 6.81 -5.57
C THR A 25 1.19 6.18 -4.37
N PHE A 26 1.34 6.81 -3.22
CA PHE A 26 0.70 6.46 -1.96
C PHE A 26 -0.20 7.61 -1.51
N LEU A 27 -1.29 7.27 -0.84
CA LEU A 27 -2.08 8.25 -0.13
C LEU A 27 -1.42 8.57 1.22
N SER A 28 -1.49 9.83 1.68
CA SER A 28 -1.10 10.16 3.06
C SER A 28 -1.83 9.26 4.07
N GLY A 29 -1.08 8.72 5.03
CA GLY A 29 -1.56 7.72 6.00
C GLY A 29 -1.55 6.26 5.51
N GLU A 30 -1.33 5.99 4.22
CA GLU A 30 -1.24 4.62 3.68
C GLU A 30 0.08 3.94 4.07
N ALA A 31 0.08 2.61 4.29
CA ALA A 31 1.32 1.84 4.45
C ALA A 31 2.26 2.00 3.24
N MET A 32 3.49 2.48 3.49
CA MET A 32 4.44 2.85 2.45
C MET A 32 5.53 1.80 2.35
N TYR A 33 5.17 0.68 1.75
CA TYR A 33 6.06 -0.47 1.65
C TYR A 33 7.11 -0.32 0.55
N MET A 34 8.36 -0.54 0.95
CA MET A 34 9.53 -0.65 0.09
C MET A 34 9.99 -2.10 0.06
N ARG A 35 10.31 -2.59 -1.13
CA ARG A 35 10.95 -3.88 -1.34
C ARG A 35 12.45 -3.67 -1.45
N LEU A 36 13.16 -4.03 -0.40
CA LEU A 36 14.62 -4.14 -0.40
C LEU A 36 15.00 -5.52 -0.95
N THR A 37 15.90 -5.56 -1.92
CA THR A 37 16.52 -6.78 -2.43
C THR A 37 18.02 -6.64 -2.33
N ILE A 38 18.65 -7.63 -1.71
CA ILE A 38 20.11 -7.73 -1.62
C ILE A 38 20.51 -8.99 -2.37
N THR A 39 21.39 -8.84 -3.35
CA THR A 39 21.95 -9.94 -4.12
C THR A 39 23.41 -10.10 -3.74
N ASN A 40 23.79 -11.31 -3.35
CA ASN A 40 25.16 -11.68 -3.07
C ASN A 40 25.72 -12.43 -4.28
N ASN A 41 26.57 -11.76 -5.04
CA ASN A 41 27.29 -12.32 -6.18
C ASN A 41 28.67 -12.88 -5.79
N SER A 42 29.04 -12.85 -4.49
CA SER A 42 30.27 -13.46 -3.99
C SER A 42 30.13 -14.96 -3.82
N GLY A 43 31.27 -15.65 -3.64
CA GLY A 43 31.33 -17.08 -3.35
C GLY A 43 31.08 -17.46 -1.89
N VAL A 44 30.85 -16.49 -1.00
CA VAL A 44 30.73 -16.73 0.45
C VAL A 44 29.41 -16.15 0.97
N PRO A 45 28.68 -16.85 1.85
CA PRO A 45 27.47 -16.29 2.47
C PRO A 45 27.80 -15.05 3.31
N VAL A 46 26.93 -14.05 3.26
CA VAL A 46 27.03 -12.82 4.06
C VAL A 46 25.98 -12.84 5.15
N GLU A 47 26.39 -12.50 6.38
CA GLU A 47 25.49 -12.36 7.52
C GLU A 47 25.47 -10.91 8.01
N LEU A 48 24.39 -10.20 7.70
CA LEU A 48 24.18 -8.81 8.08
C LEU A 48 23.56 -8.76 9.47
N LYS A 49 24.18 -8.05 10.40
CA LYS A 49 23.77 -7.94 11.80
C LYS A 49 23.92 -6.51 12.29
N SER A 50 22.86 -5.99 12.90
CA SER A 50 22.90 -4.71 13.59
C SER A 50 23.66 -4.88 14.90
N ARG A 51 24.39 -3.86 15.31
CA ARG A 51 25.07 -3.75 16.62
C ARG A 51 24.35 -2.71 17.47
N GLU A 52 24.72 -2.62 18.75
CA GLU A 52 24.25 -1.54 19.61
C GLU A 52 24.56 -0.19 18.93
N TYR A 53 23.53 0.63 18.72
CA TYR A 53 23.62 1.95 18.04
C TYR A 53 24.08 1.97 16.57
N SER A 54 24.21 0.82 15.91
CA SER A 54 24.57 0.76 14.48
C SER A 54 23.74 -0.28 13.73
N SER A 55 22.89 0.19 12.83
CA SER A 55 22.12 -0.67 11.95
C SER A 55 22.95 -1.13 10.75
N TRP A 56 22.77 -2.38 10.32
CA TRP A 56 23.37 -2.85 9.06
C TRP A 56 22.69 -2.24 7.82
N LEU A 57 21.49 -1.67 7.98
CA LEU A 57 20.74 -1.02 6.92
C LEU A 57 20.40 0.41 7.34
N ASP A 58 20.85 1.36 6.54
CA ASP A 58 20.36 2.73 6.58
C ASP A 58 19.40 2.91 5.39
N ILE A 59 18.31 3.61 5.64
CA ILE A 59 17.40 4.08 4.60
C ILE A 59 17.56 5.59 4.59
N HIS A 60 17.62 6.18 3.41
CA HIS A 60 17.64 7.63 3.25
C HIS A 60 16.39 8.02 2.45
N VAL A 61 15.67 9.01 2.92
CA VAL A 61 14.49 9.54 2.22
C VAL A 61 14.66 11.04 2.04
N GLU A 62 14.52 11.51 0.82
CA GLU A 62 14.70 12.92 0.46
C GLU A 62 13.43 13.47 -0.17
N HIS A 63 13.05 14.70 0.19
CA HIS A 63 11.97 15.41 -0.50
C HIS A 63 12.50 16.07 -1.78
N SER A 64 11.92 15.75 -2.94
CA SER A 64 12.48 16.13 -4.25
C SER A 64 12.63 17.64 -4.46
N THR A 65 11.81 18.48 -3.84
CA THR A 65 11.93 19.95 -3.98
C THR A 65 12.84 20.59 -2.93
N ALA A 66 13.04 19.94 -1.78
CA ALA A 66 13.87 20.50 -0.72
C ALA A 66 15.34 20.08 -0.90
N GLY A 67 15.59 18.95 -1.58
CA GLY A 67 16.93 18.34 -1.69
C GLY A 67 17.50 17.82 -0.36
N ALA A 68 16.93 18.26 0.77
CA ALA A 68 17.29 17.84 2.10
C ALA A 68 16.72 16.46 2.42
N GLU A 69 17.57 15.67 3.07
CA GLU A 69 17.18 14.41 3.68
C GLU A 69 16.16 14.66 4.79
N LEU A 70 15.11 13.85 4.82
CA LEU A 70 14.15 13.88 5.91
C LEU A 70 14.82 13.35 7.17
N PRO A 71 14.66 14.02 8.33
CA PRO A 71 15.13 13.47 9.58
C PRO A 71 14.38 12.18 9.88
N GLN A 72 15.13 11.14 10.23
CA GLN A 72 14.56 9.89 10.68
C GLN A 72 13.91 10.11 12.05
N SER A 73 12.60 9.88 12.15
CA SER A 73 11.81 10.08 13.37
C SER A 73 12.12 9.05 14.44
N LYS A 74 12.58 7.85 14.04
CA LYS A 74 12.96 6.74 14.94
C LYS A 74 14.11 5.94 14.37
N PHE A 75 15.15 5.72 15.18
CA PHE A 75 16.26 4.83 14.81
C PHE A 75 15.75 3.41 14.53
N ALA A 76 16.25 2.79 13.45
CA ALA A 76 15.79 1.49 12.96
C ALA A 76 16.86 0.43 13.20
N LEU A 77 16.59 -0.54 14.08
CA LEU A 77 17.41 -1.74 14.19
C LEU A 77 16.76 -2.87 13.39
N PHE A 78 17.38 -3.22 12.26
CA PHE A 78 16.89 -4.32 11.43
C PHE A 78 17.36 -5.66 11.98
N PRO A 79 16.50 -6.70 11.96
CA PRO A 79 16.88 -8.04 12.40
C PRO A 79 18.00 -8.61 11.52
N PRO A 80 18.78 -9.59 12.02
CA PRO A 80 19.82 -10.24 11.24
C PRO A 80 19.29 -10.80 9.91
N LEU A 81 20.12 -10.71 8.87
CA LEU A 81 19.80 -11.21 7.54
C LEU A 81 20.97 -12.00 6.97
N LYS A 82 20.74 -13.28 6.69
CA LYS A 82 21.68 -14.13 5.96
C LYS A 82 21.36 -14.07 4.46
N VAL A 83 22.36 -13.73 3.65
CA VAL A 83 22.29 -13.72 2.18
C VAL A 83 23.27 -14.78 1.65
N PRO A 84 22.78 -15.96 1.21
CA PRO A 84 23.63 -17.01 0.68
C PRO A 84 24.44 -16.57 -0.54
N ALA A 85 25.57 -17.23 -0.79
CA ALA A 85 26.37 -17.01 -1.99
C ALA A 85 25.55 -17.27 -3.26
N GLY A 86 25.68 -16.40 -4.26
CA GLY A 86 24.95 -16.48 -5.53
C GLY A 86 23.44 -16.23 -5.44
N MET A 87 22.89 -15.79 -4.31
CA MET A 87 21.44 -15.65 -4.11
C MET A 87 20.99 -14.22 -3.80
N SER A 88 19.71 -13.97 -4.07
CA SER A 88 19.01 -12.74 -3.69
C SER A 88 18.02 -12.98 -2.57
N VAL A 89 17.99 -12.08 -1.59
CA VAL A 89 16.99 -12.08 -0.51
C VAL A 89 16.24 -10.75 -0.53
N SER A 90 14.91 -10.81 -0.44
CA SER A 90 14.05 -9.64 -0.38
C SER A 90 13.40 -9.45 0.99
N ARG A 91 13.28 -8.19 1.43
CA ARG A 91 12.55 -7.76 2.62
C ARG A 91 11.59 -6.62 2.30
N LYS A 92 10.47 -6.61 3.00
CA LYS A 92 9.45 -5.57 2.90
C LYS A 92 9.56 -4.65 4.12
N ILE A 93 9.62 -3.35 3.88
CA ILE A 93 9.87 -2.33 4.91
C ILE A 93 8.80 -1.24 4.78
N ASP A 94 8.03 -0.95 5.83
CA ASP A 94 7.12 0.21 5.85
C ASP A 94 7.89 1.45 6.33
N LEU A 95 8.05 2.45 5.46
CA LEU A 95 8.81 3.67 5.77
C LEU A 95 8.17 4.50 6.88
N ARG A 96 6.86 4.42 7.08
CA ARG A 96 6.16 5.22 8.10
C ARG A 96 6.59 4.91 9.53
N HIS A 97 7.24 3.77 9.76
CA HIS A 97 7.80 3.47 11.08
C HIS A 97 9.02 4.35 11.42
N PHE A 98 9.67 4.92 10.41
CA PHE A 98 10.95 5.62 10.55
C PHE A 98 10.90 7.07 10.07
N TYR A 99 9.94 7.43 9.22
CA TYR A 99 9.80 8.77 8.65
C TYR A 99 8.38 9.31 8.77
N ASP A 100 8.28 10.61 9.05
CA ASP A 100 7.05 11.35 8.85
C ASP A 100 6.86 11.67 7.36
N LEU A 101 5.98 10.91 6.72
CA LEU A 101 5.59 11.05 5.32
C LEU A 101 4.14 11.55 5.20
N SER A 102 3.70 12.38 6.16
CA SER A 102 2.36 12.99 6.13
C SER A 102 2.20 14.06 5.05
N ARG A 103 3.29 14.76 4.71
CA ARG A 103 3.31 15.85 3.73
C ARG A 103 3.20 15.33 2.30
N GLU A 104 2.32 15.95 1.53
CA GLU A 104 2.22 15.71 0.10
C GLU A 104 3.51 16.15 -0.61
N GLY A 105 4.00 15.30 -1.53
CA GLY A 105 5.25 15.56 -2.22
C GLY A 105 5.77 14.39 -3.05
N ASN A 106 6.86 14.65 -3.75
CA ASN A 106 7.66 13.62 -4.42
C ASN A 106 8.87 13.33 -3.54
N TYR A 107 9.21 12.05 -3.41
CA TYR A 107 10.26 11.58 -2.52
C TYR A 107 11.17 10.59 -3.24
N HIS A 108 12.46 10.64 -2.93
CA HIS A 108 13.41 9.61 -3.32
C HIS A 108 13.76 8.76 -2.10
N VAL A 109 13.78 7.44 -2.27
CA VAL A 109 14.28 6.49 -1.28
C VAL A 109 15.57 5.85 -1.78
N GLN A 110 16.55 5.73 -0.91
CA GLN A 110 17.79 4.99 -1.11
C GLN A 110 18.02 4.06 0.07
N ALA A 111 18.54 2.86 -0.20
CA ALA A 111 18.98 1.93 0.83
C ALA A 111 20.49 1.82 0.80
N VAL A 112 21.13 1.83 1.95
CA VAL A 112 22.57 1.66 2.12
C VAL A 112 22.82 0.50 3.07
N VAL A 113 23.47 -0.54 2.55
CA VAL A 113 23.81 -1.75 3.31
C VAL A 113 25.25 -1.66 3.78
N LYS A 114 25.46 -1.70 5.10
CA LYS A 114 26.77 -1.79 5.74
C LYS A 114 27.17 -3.25 5.89
N MET A 115 28.34 -3.61 5.40
CA MET A 115 28.85 -4.97 5.50
C MET A 115 29.34 -5.28 6.91
N PRO A 116 29.50 -6.58 7.26
CA PRO A 116 29.96 -6.99 8.60
C PRO A 116 31.33 -6.42 8.98
N ASN A 117 32.18 -6.14 7.98
CA ASN A 117 33.49 -5.52 8.15
C ASN A 117 33.43 -4.02 8.47
N GLN A 118 32.23 -3.40 8.44
CA GLN A 118 31.95 -1.98 8.71
C GLN A 118 32.66 -0.97 7.80
N LYS A 119 33.47 -1.43 6.83
CA LYS A 119 34.18 -0.58 5.88
C LYS A 119 33.44 -0.49 4.56
N ASP A 120 32.91 -1.63 4.11
CA ASP A 120 32.23 -1.69 2.82
C ASP A 120 30.76 -1.32 2.99
N MET A 121 30.31 -0.41 2.14
CA MET A 121 28.93 0.07 2.08
C MET A 121 28.44 0.00 0.65
N PHE A 122 27.25 -0.56 0.45
CA PHE A 122 26.63 -0.69 -0.86
C PHE A 122 25.31 0.04 -0.88
N ALA A 123 25.24 1.09 -1.71
CA ALA A 123 24.04 1.89 -1.89
C ALA A 123 23.22 1.39 -3.08
N SER A 124 21.90 1.41 -2.95
CA SER A 124 21.00 1.23 -4.08
C SER A 124 20.97 2.47 -4.96
N GLN A 125 20.42 2.31 -6.17
CA GLN A 125 19.91 3.47 -6.92
C GLN A 125 18.76 4.14 -6.14
N LYS A 126 18.60 5.45 -6.32
CA LYS A 126 17.47 6.21 -5.77
C LYS A 126 16.19 5.82 -6.52
N SER A 127 15.12 5.54 -5.78
CA SER A 127 13.81 5.22 -6.34
C SER A 127 12.79 6.30 -5.98
N LEU A 128 12.06 6.79 -6.98
CA LEU A 128 11.05 7.83 -6.82
C LEU A 128 9.69 7.25 -6.43
N PHE A 129 9.03 7.87 -5.45
CA PHE A 129 7.61 7.69 -5.17
C PHE A 129 6.94 9.02 -4.82
N ALA A 130 5.62 9.03 -4.87
CA ALA A 130 4.79 10.18 -4.58
C ALA A 130 3.90 9.90 -3.36
N VAL A 131 3.83 10.85 -2.44
CA VAL A 131 2.76 10.92 -1.43
C VAL A 131 1.79 11.98 -1.88
N ARG A 132 0.49 11.69 -1.82
CA ARG A 132 -0.58 12.59 -2.23
C ARG A 132 -1.70 12.63 -1.20
N THR A 133 -2.41 13.73 -1.18
CA THR A 133 -3.65 13.90 -0.43
C THR A 133 -4.83 13.52 -1.32
N GLY A 134 -5.81 12.83 -0.75
CA GLY A 134 -7.02 12.43 -1.47
C GLY A 134 -8.10 13.50 -1.36
N THR A 135 -8.97 13.57 -2.35
CA THR A 135 -10.15 14.44 -2.31
C THR A 135 -11.22 13.78 -1.43
N PRO A 136 -11.60 14.38 -0.28
CA PRO A 136 -12.60 13.79 0.61
C PRO A 136 -13.99 13.82 -0.03
N MET A 137 -14.74 12.73 0.14
CA MET A 137 -16.11 12.58 -0.37
C MET A 137 -17.13 12.44 0.75
N TRP A 138 -16.70 11.89 1.88
CA TRP A 138 -17.50 11.66 3.07
C TRP A 138 -16.58 11.62 4.30
N SER A 139 -17.07 12.07 5.46
CA SER A 139 -16.32 12.02 6.70
C SER A 139 -17.26 11.93 7.90
N GLN A 140 -16.87 11.20 8.94
CA GLN A 140 -17.59 11.13 10.20
C GLN A 140 -16.63 10.87 11.36
N THR A 141 -16.78 11.64 12.44
CA THR A 141 -16.05 11.42 13.70
C THR A 141 -16.86 10.55 14.64
N VAL A 142 -16.23 9.51 15.19
CA VAL A 142 -16.86 8.56 16.12
C VAL A 142 -16.00 8.33 17.36
N ALA A 143 -16.63 7.90 18.44
CA ALA A 143 -15.93 7.41 19.63
C ALA A 143 -15.45 5.98 19.39
N ILE A 144 -14.24 5.66 19.84
CA ILE A 144 -13.70 4.30 19.74
C ILE A 144 -14.25 3.45 20.89
N PRO A 145 -14.87 2.28 20.63
CA PRO A 145 -15.37 1.40 21.68
C PRO A 145 -14.28 1.03 22.70
N ALA A 146 -14.63 1.06 23.98
CA ALA A 146 -13.71 0.78 25.09
C ALA A 146 -12.44 1.69 25.13
N SER A 147 -12.54 2.89 24.57
CA SER A 147 -11.47 3.90 24.63
C SER A 147 -12.06 5.30 24.86
N ALA A 148 -11.31 6.17 25.54
CA ALA A 148 -11.64 7.59 25.63
C ALA A 148 -11.33 8.36 24.33
N LYS A 149 -10.68 7.70 23.36
CA LYS A 149 -10.25 8.32 22.10
C LYS A 149 -11.38 8.39 21.08
N ARG A 150 -11.30 9.40 20.21
CA ARG A 150 -12.14 9.54 19.02
C ARG A 150 -11.29 9.37 17.78
N CYS A 151 -11.91 8.98 16.68
CA CYS A 151 -11.28 8.98 15.36
C CYS A 151 -12.23 9.55 14.31
N THR A 152 -11.66 10.18 13.30
CA THR A 152 -12.40 10.62 12.13
C THR A 152 -12.15 9.68 10.97
N PHE A 153 -13.20 8.98 10.52
CA PHE A 153 -13.15 8.27 9.26
C PHE A 153 -13.39 9.23 8.11
N SER A 154 -12.61 9.11 7.04
CA SER A 154 -12.76 9.91 5.82
C SER A 154 -12.66 8.98 4.62
N VAL A 155 -13.70 8.95 3.79
CA VAL A 155 -13.66 8.28 2.48
C VAL A 155 -13.21 9.30 1.46
N CYS A 156 -12.13 9.01 0.75
CA CYS A 156 -11.54 9.92 -0.23
C CYS A 156 -11.11 9.19 -1.50
N THR A 157 -10.94 9.94 -2.58
CA THR A 157 -10.48 9.42 -3.87
C THR A 157 -9.15 10.04 -4.27
N ILE A 158 -8.34 9.27 -4.99
CA ILE A 158 -7.15 9.73 -5.69
C ILE A 158 -7.10 9.13 -7.09
N ALA A 159 -6.77 9.96 -8.09
CA ALA A 159 -6.51 9.49 -9.44
C ALA A 159 -5.09 8.92 -9.54
N VAL A 160 -4.97 7.64 -9.88
CA VAL A 160 -3.68 6.99 -10.14
C VAL A 160 -3.68 6.52 -11.58
N ARG A 161 -2.92 7.21 -12.44
CA ARG A 161 -2.85 6.95 -13.90
C ARG A 161 -4.23 6.93 -14.57
N GLY A 162 -5.08 7.89 -14.23
CA GLY A 162 -6.44 8.00 -14.79
C GLY A 162 -7.50 7.12 -14.11
N ILE A 163 -7.10 6.15 -13.28
CA ILE A 163 -8.03 5.31 -12.52
C ILE A 163 -8.30 5.96 -11.16
N GLN A 164 -9.56 6.25 -10.85
CA GLN A 164 -9.97 6.73 -9.53
C GLN A 164 -9.91 5.58 -8.54
N LYS A 165 -9.11 5.72 -7.49
CA LYS A 165 -9.02 4.76 -6.38
C LYS A 165 -9.67 5.35 -5.16
N LEU A 166 -10.55 4.58 -4.53
CA LEU A 166 -11.13 4.95 -3.25
C LEU A 166 -10.28 4.44 -2.09
N TYR A 167 -10.25 5.25 -1.06
CA TYR A 167 -9.56 4.99 0.19
C TYR A 167 -10.46 5.32 1.37
N VAL A 168 -10.24 4.59 2.45
CA VAL A 168 -10.73 4.93 3.78
C VAL A 168 -9.54 5.35 4.61
N GLN A 169 -9.53 6.60 5.06
CA GLN A 169 -8.56 7.14 6.00
C GLN A 169 -9.12 7.12 7.41
N THR A 170 -8.28 6.80 8.38
CA THR A 170 -8.52 7.06 9.79
C THR A 170 -7.62 8.20 10.23
N LYS A 171 -8.24 9.28 10.71
CA LYS A 171 -7.59 10.54 11.07
C LYS A 171 -7.73 10.81 12.55
N ASP A 172 -6.72 11.46 13.08
CA ASP A 172 -6.83 12.12 14.37
C ASP A 172 -7.84 13.27 14.24
N PRO A 173 -8.86 13.35 15.11
CA PRO A 173 -9.95 14.30 14.96
C PRO A 173 -9.54 15.75 15.23
N ASP A 174 -8.48 15.97 16.03
CA ASP A 174 -8.06 17.29 16.48
C ASP A 174 -7.06 17.91 15.48
N THR A 175 -6.11 17.09 15.00
CA THR A 175 -5.08 17.53 14.05
C THR A 175 -5.44 17.31 12.58
N GLY A 176 -6.41 16.45 12.30
CA GLY A 176 -6.79 16.05 10.93
C GLY A 176 -5.77 15.15 10.22
N VAL A 177 -4.67 14.78 10.87
CA VAL A 177 -3.60 13.96 10.31
C VAL A 177 -4.09 12.52 10.13
N ALA A 178 -3.94 11.98 8.92
CA ALA A 178 -4.23 10.58 8.63
C ALA A 178 -3.08 9.68 9.13
N TYR A 179 -3.35 8.87 10.16
CA TYR A 179 -2.39 7.88 10.65
C TYR A 179 -2.60 6.50 10.02
N ASN A 180 -3.73 6.28 9.36
CA ASN A 180 -4.01 5.07 8.60
C ASN A 180 -4.81 5.41 7.33
N ALA A 181 -4.50 4.72 6.24
CA ALA A 181 -5.31 4.72 5.04
C ALA A 181 -5.27 3.35 4.36
N VAL A 182 -6.43 2.89 3.90
CA VAL A 182 -6.58 1.62 3.17
C VAL A 182 -7.27 1.87 1.85
N CYS A 183 -6.65 1.40 0.76
CA CYS A 183 -7.28 1.38 -0.56
C CYS A 183 -8.39 0.33 -0.57
N ILE A 184 -9.62 0.73 -0.88
CA ILE A 184 -10.79 -0.16 -0.89
C ILE A 184 -11.14 -0.66 -2.29
N GLY A 185 -10.60 -0.04 -3.34
CA GLY A 185 -10.73 -0.51 -4.72
C GLY A 185 -10.78 0.62 -5.75
N ASP A 186 -10.97 0.23 -7.01
CA ASP A 186 -11.19 1.15 -8.11
C ASP A 186 -12.64 1.63 -8.09
N TRP A 187 -12.85 2.93 -8.29
CA TRP A 187 -14.16 3.56 -8.27
C TRP A 187 -14.51 4.11 -9.64
N LEU A 188 -15.71 3.78 -10.11
CA LEU A 188 -16.16 4.18 -11.43
C LEU A 188 -16.39 5.70 -11.55
N GLY A 189 -16.57 6.41 -10.43
CA GLY A 189 -16.79 7.86 -10.45
C GLY A 189 -18.22 8.29 -10.80
N THR A 190 -19.09 7.36 -11.21
CA THR A 190 -20.46 7.66 -11.69
C THR A 190 -21.45 7.96 -10.57
N THR A 191 -21.22 7.40 -9.38
CA THR A 191 -22.12 7.57 -8.24
C THR A 191 -21.28 7.68 -6.98
N ARG A 192 -21.63 8.63 -6.10
CA ARG A 192 -20.95 8.78 -4.81
C ARG A 192 -21.04 7.47 -4.02
N PRO A 193 -19.95 7.07 -3.33
CA PRO A 193 -19.99 5.94 -2.42
C PRO A 193 -21.05 6.13 -1.33
N GLN A 194 -21.76 5.07 -0.99
CA GLN A 194 -22.61 5.02 0.19
C GLN A 194 -21.74 4.64 1.39
N CYS A 195 -21.73 5.50 2.41
CA CYS A 195 -20.87 5.38 3.57
C CYS A 195 -21.69 5.43 4.84
N MET A 196 -21.33 4.61 5.83
CA MET A 196 -21.92 4.68 7.16
C MET A 196 -21.00 4.05 8.21
N VAL A 197 -21.21 4.39 9.48
CA VAL A 197 -20.52 3.77 10.62
C VAL A 197 -21.51 2.99 11.48
N ASP A 198 -21.13 1.78 11.89
CA ASP A 198 -21.93 0.97 12.82
C ASP A 198 -21.64 1.30 14.31
N GLY A 199 -22.42 0.72 15.23
CA GLY A 199 -22.23 0.93 16.67
C GLY A 199 -20.91 0.37 17.25
N LYS A 200 -20.15 -0.39 16.47
CA LYS A 200 -18.82 -0.92 16.84
C LYS A 200 -17.68 -0.09 16.22
N ALA A 201 -18.01 1.09 15.68
CA ALA A 201 -17.08 1.97 14.98
C ALA A 201 -16.39 1.29 13.78
N ASN A 202 -17.13 0.48 13.02
CA ASN A 202 -16.71 0.02 11.71
C ASN A 202 -17.32 0.91 10.63
N VAL A 203 -16.52 1.34 9.68
CA VAL A 203 -16.99 2.06 8.49
C VAL A 203 -17.31 1.07 7.38
N HIS A 204 -18.49 1.23 6.82
CA HIS A 204 -19.03 0.47 5.71
C HIS A 204 -19.06 1.37 4.48
N VAL A 205 -18.49 0.89 3.37
CA VAL A 205 -18.46 1.65 2.11
C VAL A 205 -18.91 0.77 0.97
N PHE A 206 -19.93 1.22 0.25
CA PHE A 206 -20.45 0.58 -0.95
C PHE A 206 -20.32 1.51 -2.15
N PHE A 207 -19.76 1.03 -3.26
CA PHE A 207 -19.46 1.87 -4.41
C PHE A 207 -19.42 1.07 -5.72
N PRO A 208 -19.74 1.69 -6.87
CA PRO A 208 -19.55 1.06 -8.18
C PRO A 208 -18.06 0.99 -8.52
N THR A 209 -17.57 -0.21 -8.88
CA THR A 209 -16.19 -0.42 -9.32
C THR A 209 -16.08 -0.53 -10.84
N THR A 210 -17.10 -1.12 -11.48
CA THR A 210 -17.29 -1.14 -12.94
C THR A 210 -18.76 -0.87 -13.25
N PRO A 211 -19.16 -0.70 -14.53
CA PRO A 211 -20.58 -0.51 -14.87
C PRO A 211 -21.49 -1.67 -14.41
N MET A 212 -20.94 -2.88 -14.21
CA MET A 212 -21.70 -4.08 -13.83
C MET A 212 -21.44 -4.56 -12.39
N LEU A 213 -20.33 -4.14 -11.79
CA LEU A 213 -19.92 -4.57 -10.45
C LEU A 213 -19.89 -3.40 -9.47
N SER A 214 -20.39 -3.67 -8.27
CA SER A 214 -20.19 -2.84 -7.09
C SER A 214 -19.35 -3.57 -6.07
N ALA A 215 -18.58 -2.83 -5.28
CA ALA A 215 -17.81 -3.35 -4.18
C ALA A 215 -18.42 -2.88 -2.85
N TYR A 216 -18.36 -3.76 -1.85
CA TYR A 216 -18.68 -3.49 -0.46
C TYR A 216 -17.42 -3.74 0.37
N SER A 217 -17.05 -2.78 1.21
CA SER A 217 -15.95 -2.91 2.15
C SER A 217 -16.37 -2.58 3.57
N ARG A 218 -15.77 -3.28 4.55
CA ARG A 218 -15.87 -2.96 5.98
C ARG A 218 -14.48 -2.80 6.57
N ILE A 219 -14.24 -1.66 7.21
CA ILE A 219 -12.98 -1.30 7.84
C ILE A 219 -13.26 -0.97 9.30
N ASN A 220 -12.51 -1.54 10.23
CA ASN A 220 -12.67 -1.24 11.65
C ASN A 220 -11.95 0.04 12.07
N TYR A 221 -12.19 0.50 13.30
CA TYR A 221 -11.54 1.69 13.89
C TYR A 221 -10.01 1.61 13.99
N ARG A 222 -9.41 0.43 13.81
CA ARG A 222 -7.96 0.25 13.76
C ARG A 222 -7.40 0.46 12.34
N GLY A 223 -8.26 0.75 11.36
CA GLY A 223 -7.89 0.88 9.96
C GLY A 223 -7.54 -0.46 9.31
N THR A 224 -8.12 -1.56 9.79
CA THR A 224 -7.97 -2.88 9.17
C THR A 224 -9.20 -3.19 8.33
N MET A 225 -8.99 -3.58 7.07
CA MET A 225 -10.06 -4.05 6.20
C MET A 225 -10.44 -5.48 6.60
N GLU A 226 -11.64 -5.64 7.15
CA GLU A 226 -12.16 -6.93 7.59
C GLU A 226 -12.94 -7.65 6.50
N LYS A 227 -13.48 -6.90 5.54
CA LYS A 227 -14.32 -7.45 4.49
C LYS A 227 -14.17 -6.62 3.22
N LEU A 228 -14.00 -7.31 2.09
CA LEU A 228 -14.11 -6.77 0.74
C LEU A 228 -14.86 -7.79 -0.11
N GLN A 229 -15.99 -7.40 -0.66
CA GLN A 229 -16.86 -8.26 -1.46
C GLN A 229 -17.32 -7.53 -2.71
N TYR A 230 -17.62 -8.29 -3.75
CA TYR A 230 -18.13 -7.76 -5.00
C TYR A 230 -19.55 -8.24 -5.22
N TYR A 231 -20.33 -7.42 -5.91
CA TYR A 231 -21.74 -7.64 -6.18
C TYR A 231 -22.01 -7.33 -7.65
N LYS A 232 -22.64 -8.26 -8.36
CA LYS A 232 -23.07 -8.06 -9.74
C LYS A 232 -24.48 -7.51 -9.76
N LYS A 233 -24.66 -6.40 -10.47
CA LYS A 233 -25.97 -5.76 -10.68
C LYS A 233 -26.95 -6.76 -11.33
N VAL A 234 -28.16 -6.84 -10.80
CA VAL A 234 -29.25 -7.67 -11.36
C VAL A 234 -30.42 -6.80 -11.78
N VAL A 235 -30.93 -5.97 -10.87
CA VAL A 235 -32.10 -5.12 -11.13
C VAL A 235 -31.99 -3.83 -10.33
N GLY A 236 -32.45 -2.72 -10.92
CA GLY A 236 -32.37 -1.40 -10.30
C GLY A 236 -30.93 -0.95 -10.02
N ALA A 237 -30.77 0.11 -9.24
CA ALA A 237 -29.47 0.54 -8.76
C ALA A 237 -29.11 -0.26 -7.49
N PRO A 238 -27.97 -0.98 -7.46
CA PRO A 238 -27.51 -1.64 -6.26
C PRO A 238 -27.33 -0.63 -5.12
N SER A 239 -27.75 -1.00 -3.91
CA SER A 239 -27.66 -0.12 -2.74
C SER A 239 -27.36 -0.92 -1.48
N MET A 240 -26.64 -0.30 -0.57
CA MET A 240 -26.44 -0.73 0.80
C MET A 240 -27.62 -0.27 1.67
N VAL A 241 -28.14 -1.17 2.50
CA VAL A 241 -29.24 -0.93 3.44
C VAL A 241 -28.83 -1.46 4.80
N PHE A 242 -29.10 -0.67 5.83
CA PHE A 242 -28.89 -1.08 7.22
C PHE A 242 -30.15 -1.68 7.80
N LEU A 243 -29.97 -2.75 8.54
CA LEU A 243 -31.04 -3.41 9.26
C LEU A 243 -31.04 -2.96 10.73
N PRO A 244 -32.20 -3.01 11.42
CA PRO A 244 -32.31 -2.59 12.82
C PRO A 244 -31.37 -3.33 13.79
N ASP A 245 -30.94 -4.54 13.42
CA ASP A 245 -29.98 -5.36 14.16
C ASP A 245 -28.51 -4.87 14.00
N GLY A 246 -28.29 -3.79 13.26
CA GLY A 246 -26.98 -3.22 12.96
C GLY A 246 -26.23 -3.94 11.83
N SER A 247 -26.85 -4.94 11.20
CA SER A 247 -26.27 -5.62 10.04
C SER A 247 -26.46 -4.82 8.74
N VAL A 248 -25.65 -5.16 7.74
CA VAL A 248 -25.64 -4.49 6.43
C VAL A 248 -26.03 -5.48 5.36
N ARG A 249 -26.99 -5.08 4.52
CA ARG A 249 -27.44 -5.85 3.36
C ARG A 249 -27.26 -5.04 2.08
N VAL A 250 -26.91 -5.72 0.99
CA VAL A 250 -26.90 -5.13 -0.35
C VAL A 250 -28.17 -5.57 -1.08
N THR A 251 -28.90 -4.62 -1.67
CA THR A 251 -30.12 -4.84 -2.46
C THR A 251 -29.86 -4.54 -3.94
N GLY A 252 -30.63 -5.16 -4.85
CA GLY A 252 -30.51 -4.92 -6.30
C GLY A 252 -29.31 -5.61 -6.98
N ALA A 253 -28.53 -6.39 -6.23
CA ALA A 253 -27.36 -7.11 -6.73
C ALA A 253 -27.17 -8.46 -6.02
N VAL A 254 -26.44 -9.36 -6.66
CA VAL A 254 -26.07 -10.68 -6.11
C VAL A 254 -24.57 -10.73 -5.84
N HIS A 255 -24.18 -11.47 -4.81
CA HIS A 255 -22.76 -11.66 -4.49
C HIS A 255 -22.01 -12.24 -5.69
N TYR A 256 -20.85 -11.65 -5.99
CA TYR A 256 -19.98 -12.04 -7.08
C TYR A 256 -18.61 -12.39 -6.51
N ASP A 257 -18.16 -13.61 -6.76
CA ASP A 257 -16.81 -14.04 -6.44
C ASP A 257 -15.94 -13.90 -7.70
N PRO A 258 -14.97 -12.97 -7.73
CA PRO A 258 -14.10 -12.78 -8.89
C PRO A 258 -13.14 -13.94 -9.14
N THR A 259 -12.98 -14.86 -8.19
CA THR A 259 -12.09 -16.03 -8.31
C THR A 259 -12.78 -17.24 -8.94
N VAL A 260 -14.12 -17.27 -8.92
CA VAL A 260 -14.90 -18.33 -9.55
C VAL A 260 -15.02 -18.01 -11.04
N LYS A 261 -14.38 -18.83 -11.89
CA LYS A 261 -14.58 -18.75 -13.34
C LYS A 261 -16.08 -18.87 -13.63
N PRO A 262 -16.66 -18.02 -14.51
CA PRO A 262 -18.05 -18.20 -14.90
C PRO A 262 -18.22 -19.65 -15.40
N LYS A 263 -19.21 -20.37 -14.87
CA LYS A 263 -19.60 -21.65 -15.44
C LYS A 263 -19.91 -21.39 -16.91
N THR A 264 -19.19 -22.04 -17.82
CA THR A 264 -19.51 -22.04 -19.25
C THR A 264 -20.98 -22.43 -19.35
N VAL A 265 -21.80 -21.54 -19.89
CA VAL A 265 -23.16 -21.90 -20.30
C VAL A 265 -22.96 -22.99 -21.35
N PRO A 266 -23.56 -24.20 -21.22
CA PRO A 266 -23.47 -25.20 -22.27
C PRO A 266 -23.94 -24.55 -23.57
N ASP A 267 -23.15 -24.76 -24.63
CA ASP A 267 -23.53 -24.28 -25.96
C ASP A 267 -24.89 -24.90 -26.32
N ALA A 268 -25.74 -24.17 -27.04
CA ALA A 268 -27.08 -24.66 -27.39
C ALA A 268 -27.04 -25.93 -28.27
N ALA A 269 -25.85 -26.31 -28.75
CA ALA A 269 -25.57 -27.56 -29.45
C ALA A 269 -25.55 -28.81 -28.54
N ASP A 270 -25.49 -28.66 -27.22
CA ASP A 270 -25.44 -29.78 -26.26
C ASP A 270 -26.80 -30.13 -25.64
N VAL A 271 -27.92 -29.77 -26.28
CA VAL A 271 -29.25 -30.29 -25.92
C VAL A 271 -29.52 -31.54 -26.76
N PRO A 272 -29.47 -32.77 -26.19
CA PRO A 272 -29.89 -33.95 -26.93
C PRO A 272 -31.42 -33.93 -26.99
N GLY A 273 -31.98 -33.60 -28.15
CA GLY A 273 -33.43 -33.71 -28.39
C GLY A 273 -34.09 -32.60 -29.21
N MET A 274 -33.45 -32.09 -30.26
CA MET A 274 -34.18 -31.53 -31.42
C MET A 274 -33.64 -32.16 -32.70
#